data_AF-A0A7W4VW86-F1
#
_entry.id   AF-A0A7W4VW86-F1
#
_cell.length_a   1.000
_cell.length_b   1.000
_cell.length_c   1.000
_cell.angle_alpha   90.00
_cell.angle_beta   90.00
_cell.angle_gamma   90.00
#
_symmetry.space_group_name_H-M   'P 1'
#
loop_
_entity.id
_entity.type
_entity.pdbx_description
1 polymer ?
#
loop_
_entity_poly.entity_id
_entity_poly.type
_entity_poly.pdbx_seq_one_letter_code
_entity_poly.pdbx_strand_id
1 'polypeptide(L)'
;MIRWVYLIKYPEGVSIEDGERWYLGTHTQEAKQMAEHGLVSYKTWRALTAPVGTKSRSAEFLNQWVRVTELVFRDWDAYRASVIDAPIEYSGAPYGEKGFEYTTVFLGDEAPEYDLLREVPELP
;
A
#
# COMPACT_ATOMS: atom_id res chain seq x y z
N MET A 1 -6.98 5.71 -15.15
CA MET A 1 -5.93 5.62 -14.13
C MET A 1 -5.99 4.26 -13.48
N ILE A 2 -4.88 3.86 -12.87
CA ILE A 2 -4.73 2.60 -12.15
C ILE A 2 -4.28 2.94 -10.75
N ARG A 3 -4.96 2.38 -9.76
CA ARG A 3 -4.63 2.58 -8.35
C ARG A 3 -4.04 1.28 -7.82
N TRP A 4 -2.75 1.30 -7.54
CA TRP A 4 -2.07 0.23 -6.83
C TRP A 4 -2.18 0.50 -5.33
N VAL A 5 -3.01 -0.28 -4.64
CA VAL A 5 -3.26 -0.13 -3.20
C VAL A 5 -2.62 -1.29 -2.46
N TYR A 6 -1.84 -0.99 -1.43
CA TYR A 6 -1.21 -2.03 -0.61
C TYR A 6 -1.24 -1.70 0.88
N LEU A 7 -1.36 -2.76 1.68
CA LEU A 7 -1.22 -2.73 3.13
C LEU A 7 0.18 -3.22 3.46
N ILE A 8 0.92 -2.51 4.34
CA ILE A 8 2.26 -2.92 4.75
C ILE A 8 2.31 -3.27 6.23
N LYS A 9 3.20 -4.20 6.57
CA LYS A 9 3.67 -4.46 7.93
C LYS A 9 5.19 -4.67 7.91
N TYR A 10 5.85 -4.46 9.04
CA TYR A 10 7.28 -4.70 9.14
C TYR A 10 7.58 -6.17 9.48
N PRO A 11 8.76 -6.69 9.09
CA PRO A 11 9.15 -8.06 9.42
C PRO A 11 9.12 -8.35 10.93
N GLU A 12 9.00 -9.63 11.28
CA GLU A 12 9.08 -10.05 12.68
C GLU A 12 10.38 -9.58 13.35
N GLY A 13 10.28 -9.04 14.56
CA GLY A 13 11.40 -8.49 15.31
C GLY A 13 11.76 -7.04 14.98
N VAL A 14 11.19 -6.43 13.92
CA VAL A 14 11.38 -5.02 13.59
C VAL A 14 10.38 -4.16 14.36
N SER A 15 10.86 -3.14 15.05
CA SER A 15 9.98 -2.19 15.74
C SER A 15 9.21 -1.33 14.72
N ILE A 16 7.97 -0.96 15.04
CA ILE A 16 7.19 -0.04 14.20
C ILE A 16 7.95 1.28 14.00
N GLU A 17 8.70 1.74 15.01
CA GLU A 17 9.46 2.98 14.93
C GLU A 17 10.60 2.90 13.91
N ASP A 18 11.42 1.85 13.97
CA ASP A 18 12.52 1.65 13.00
C ASP A 18 11.97 1.46 11.59
N GLY A 19 10.89 0.70 11.48
CA GLY A 19 10.13 0.50 10.26
C GLY A 19 9.69 1.83 9.63
N GLU A 20 8.92 2.63 10.37
CA GLU A 20 8.38 3.91 9.90
C GLU A 20 9.51 4.90 9.58
N ARG A 21 10.58 4.90 10.36
CA ARG A 21 11.74 5.78 10.14
C ARG A 21 12.35 5.54 8.76
N TRP A 22 12.61 4.28 8.41
CA TRP A 22 13.12 3.95 7.08
C TRP A 22 12.05 4.13 6.00
N TYR A 23 10.81 3.68 6.22
CA TYR A 23 9.76 3.76 5.21
C TYR A 23 9.46 5.21 4.80
N LEU A 24 9.25 6.11 5.76
CA LEU A 24 8.94 7.51 5.50
C LEU A 24 10.18 8.34 5.14
N GLY A 25 11.33 8.03 5.74
CA GLY A 25 12.58 8.76 5.53
C GLY A 25 13.29 8.41 4.23
N THR A 26 13.13 7.19 3.74
CA THR A 26 13.92 6.64 2.63
C THR A 26 13.01 6.11 1.53
N HIS A 27 12.28 5.02 1.80
CA HIS A 27 11.52 4.31 0.76
C HIS A 27 10.53 5.22 0.02
N THR A 28 9.71 5.99 0.75
CA THR A 28 8.72 6.89 0.13
C THR A 28 9.35 8.06 -0.64
N GLN A 29 10.57 8.46 -0.30
CA GLN A 29 11.26 9.53 -1.04
C GLN A 29 11.81 9.00 -2.36
N GLU A 30 12.38 7.79 -2.34
CA GLU A 30 12.86 7.10 -3.54
C GLU A 30 11.69 6.75 -4.46
N ALA A 31 10.58 6.24 -3.91
CA ALA A 31 9.38 5.89 -4.67
C ALA A 31 8.80 7.04 -5.52
N LYS A 32 9.03 8.30 -5.13
CA LYS A 32 8.59 9.48 -5.91
C LYS A 32 9.25 9.59 -7.28
N GLN A 33 10.40 8.94 -7.49
CA GLN A 33 11.08 8.90 -8.80
C GLN A 33 10.19 8.26 -9.88
N MET A 34 9.23 7.40 -9.51
CA MET A 34 8.22 6.87 -10.44
C MET A 34 7.38 7.96 -11.12
N ALA A 35 7.36 9.20 -10.59
CA ALA A 35 6.69 10.33 -11.24
C ALA A 35 7.27 10.62 -12.64
N GLU A 36 8.55 10.34 -12.87
CA GLU A 36 9.20 10.47 -14.19
C GLU A 36 8.59 9.52 -15.24
N HIS A 37 7.98 8.43 -14.78
CA HIS A 37 7.39 7.38 -15.59
C HIS A 37 5.85 7.30 -15.47
N GLY A 38 5.21 8.33 -14.92
CA GLY A 38 3.75 8.47 -14.96
C GLY A 38 2.99 8.10 -13.68
N LEU A 39 3.67 8.01 -12.54
CA LEU A 39 3.02 8.09 -11.23
C LEU A 39 2.44 9.51 -11.03
N VAL A 40 1.13 9.60 -10.84
CA VAL A 40 0.42 10.87 -10.65
C VAL A 40 0.09 11.17 -9.19
N SER A 41 0.08 10.15 -8.33
CA SER A 41 -0.17 10.35 -6.90
C SER A 41 0.49 9.26 -6.06
N TYR A 42 1.13 9.66 -4.97
CA TYR A 42 1.61 8.78 -3.91
C TYR A 42 0.99 9.22 -2.60
N LYS A 43 0.18 8.38 -1.97
CA LYS A 43 -0.43 8.66 -0.68
C LYS A 43 -0.25 7.49 0.24
N THR A 44 0.07 7.75 1.50
CA THR A 44 0.25 6.69 2.48
C THR A 44 -0.25 7.14 3.85
N TRP A 45 -1.08 6.32 4.48
CA TRP A 45 -1.74 6.62 5.74
C TRP A 45 -1.40 5.56 6.78
N ARG A 46 -1.35 5.97 8.05
CA ARG A 46 -1.27 5.01 9.15
C ARG A 46 -2.55 4.18 9.18
N ALA A 47 -2.42 2.87 9.27
CA ALA A 47 -3.56 1.96 9.41
C ALA A 47 -4.23 2.19 10.77
N LEU A 48 -5.56 2.06 10.79
CA LEU A 48 -6.31 2.09 12.04
C LEU A 48 -6.16 0.76 12.77
N THR A 49 -5.91 0.84 14.06
CA THR A 49 -5.94 -0.33 14.95
C THR A 49 -7.33 -0.47 15.57
N ALA A 50 -7.78 -1.71 15.76
CA ALA A 50 -8.98 -1.98 16.51
C ALA A 50 -8.84 -1.47 17.97
N PRO A 51 -9.93 -1.03 18.62
CA PRO A 51 -9.92 -0.64 20.02
C PRO A 51 -9.39 -1.75 20.93
N VAL A 52 -8.72 -1.35 22.02
CA VAL A 52 -8.22 -2.29 23.04
C VAL A 52 -9.36 -3.16 23.54
N GLY A 53 -9.13 -4.48 23.60
CA GLY A 53 -10.12 -5.46 24.04
C GLY A 53 -11.05 -5.99 22.94
N THR A 54 -10.94 -5.50 21.70
CA THR A 54 -11.70 -6.06 20.57
C THR A 54 -11.16 -7.44 20.21
N LYS A 55 -11.94 -8.48 20.47
CA LYS A 55 -11.61 -9.87 20.14
C LYS A 55 -12.40 -10.34 18.93
N SER A 56 -11.84 -10.19 17.74
CA SER A 56 -12.40 -10.73 16.50
C SER A 56 -11.31 -10.98 15.48
N ARG A 57 -11.55 -11.91 14.55
CA ARG A 57 -10.63 -12.19 13.44
C ARG A 57 -10.36 -10.94 12.59
N SER A 58 -11.37 -10.09 12.42
CA SER A 58 -11.21 -8.82 11.70
C SER A 58 -10.30 -7.84 12.45
N ALA A 59 -10.40 -7.77 13.79
CA ALA A 59 -9.52 -6.95 14.60
C ALA A 59 -8.07 -7.44 14.55
N GLU A 60 -7.86 -8.75 14.65
CA GLU A 60 -6.53 -9.37 14.47
C GLU A 60 -5.95 -9.07 13.09
N PHE A 61 -6.78 -9.20 12.04
CA PHE A 61 -6.37 -8.88 10.69
C PHE A 61 -5.98 -7.41 10.53
N LEU A 62 -6.75 -6.46 11.09
CA LEU A 62 -6.47 -5.04 11.00
C LEU A 62 -5.19 -4.66 11.76
N ASN A 63 -5.01 -5.21 12.95
CA ASN A 63 -3.92 -4.87 13.87
C ASN A 63 -2.54 -5.31 13.38
N GLN A 64 -2.46 -6.22 12.40
CA GLN A 64 -1.17 -6.63 11.83
C GLN A 64 -0.60 -5.59 10.86
N TRP A 65 -1.43 -4.71 10.29
CA TRP A 65 -1.03 -3.76 9.28
C TRP A 65 -0.66 -2.41 9.91
N VAL A 66 0.41 -1.79 9.41
CA VAL A 66 0.92 -0.52 9.93
C VAL A 66 0.50 0.65 9.04
N ARG A 67 0.50 0.47 7.71
CA ARG A 67 0.06 1.50 6.76
C ARG A 67 -0.76 0.95 5.62
N VAL A 68 -1.54 1.86 5.04
CA VAL A 68 -2.18 1.72 3.72
C VAL A 68 -1.50 2.69 2.79
N THR A 69 -1.15 2.25 1.59
CA THR A 69 -0.51 3.09 0.58
C THR A 69 -1.24 2.94 -0.74
N GLU A 70 -1.41 4.06 -1.43
CA GLU A 70 -2.01 4.17 -2.75
C GLU A 70 -1.03 4.87 -3.68
N LEU A 71 -0.70 4.19 -4.76
CA LEU A 71 0.00 4.75 -5.91
C LEU A 71 -0.99 4.84 -7.06
N VAL A 72 -1.09 6.00 -7.69
CA VAL A 72 -1.96 6.21 -8.84
C VAL A 72 -1.09 6.43 -10.07
N PHE A 73 -1.28 5.59 -11.08
CA PHE A 73 -0.63 5.68 -12.38
C PHE A 73 -1.65 6.13 -13.43
N ARG A 74 -1.16 6.81 -14.47
CA ARG A 74 -2.02 7.28 -15.58
C ARG A 74 -2.76 6.12 -16.24
N ASP A 75 -2.05 5.02 -16.49
CA ASP A 75 -2.48 3.83 -17.22
C ASP A 75 -1.52 2.64 -16.93
N TRP A 76 -1.74 1.49 -17.58
CA TRP A 76 -0.94 0.28 -17.39
C TRP A 76 0.48 0.43 -17.94
N ASP A 77 0.65 1.21 -19.00
CA ASP A 77 1.96 1.45 -19.60
C ASP A 77 2.84 2.29 -18.67
N ALA A 78 2.27 3.30 -18.01
CA ALA A 78 2.95 4.08 -16.97
C ALA A 78 3.37 3.20 -15.79
N TYR A 79 2.46 2.34 -15.29
CA TYR A 79 2.81 1.37 -14.23
C TYR A 79 3.99 0.49 -14.67
N ARG A 80 3.89 -0.13 -15.85
CA ARG A 80 4.94 -1.02 -16.38
C ARG A 80 6.27 -0.29 -16.51
N ALA A 81 6.27 0.91 -17.10
CA ALA A 81 7.46 1.72 -17.27
C ALA A 81 8.14 2.01 -15.92
N SER A 82 7.34 2.37 -14.91
CA SER A 82 7.84 2.78 -13.59
C SER A 82 8.25 1.63 -12.64
N VAL A 83 7.65 0.44 -12.78
CA VAL A 83 7.81 -0.66 -11.81
C VAL A 83 8.56 -1.85 -12.40
N ILE A 84 8.40 -2.11 -13.71
CA ILE A 84 8.95 -3.29 -14.37
C ILE A 84 10.15 -2.92 -15.24
N ASP A 85 9.98 -1.94 -16.14
CA ASP A 85 10.99 -1.65 -17.15
C ASP A 85 12.13 -0.77 -16.61
N ALA A 86 11.83 0.13 -15.66
CA ALA A 86 12.81 0.97 -14.96
C ALA A 86 12.57 0.93 -13.43
N PRO A 87 12.80 -0.22 -12.77
CA PRO A 87 12.55 -0.35 -11.35
C PRO A 87 13.48 0.56 -10.55
N ILE A 88 12.94 1.19 -9.50
CA ILE A 88 13.74 1.97 -8.57
C ILE A 88 14.71 1.03 -7.82
N GLU A 89 15.98 1.42 -7.77
CA GLU A 89 16.96 0.85 -6.85
C GLU A 89 16.76 1.47 -5.46
N TYR A 90 15.97 0.80 -4.62
CA TYR A 90 15.71 1.26 -3.27
C TYR A 90 16.92 1.06 -2.35
N SER A 91 17.19 2.04 -1.50
CA SER A 91 18.15 1.86 -0.42
C SER A 91 17.63 0.82 0.57
N GLY A 92 18.47 -0.18 0.88
CA GLY A 92 18.10 -1.26 1.80
C GLY A 92 17.70 -0.77 3.19
N ALA A 93 16.79 -1.49 3.84
CA ALA A 93 16.43 -1.20 5.22
C ALA A 93 17.57 -1.60 6.17
N PRO A 94 17.81 -0.86 7.27
CA PRO A 94 18.91 -1.15 8.20
C PRO A 94 18.74 -2.47 8.96
N TYR A 95 17.56 -3.09 8.87
CA TYR A 95 17.17 -4.32 9.57
C TYR A 95 16.96 -5.52 8.64
N GLY A 96 17.31 -5.43 7.35
CA GLY A 96 17.31 -6.57 6.44
C GLY A 96 16.91 -6.24 5.00
N GLU A 97 17.05 -7.23 4.11
CA GLU A 97 16.77 -7.08 2.67
C GLU A 97 15.30 -6.75 2.37
N LYS A 98 14.37 -7.26 3.18
CA LYS A 98 12.94 -6.96 3.06
C LYS A 98 12.57 -5.82 4.00
N GLY A 99 12.47 -4.60 3.47
CA GLY A 99 12.10 -3.42 4.26
C GLY A 99 10.67 -3.45 4.82
N PHE A 100 9.74 -4.11 4.14
CA PHE A 100 8.40 -4.43 4.65
C PHE A 100 7.80 -5.63 3.94
N GLU A 101 6.77 -6.22 4.53
CA GLU A 101 5.87 -7.18 3.92
C GLU A 101 4.58 -6.48 3.50
N TYR A 102 3.98 -6.89 2.38
CA TYR A 102 2.75 -6.26 1.91
C TYR A 102 1.79 -7.24 1.24
N THR A 103 0.52 -6.87 1.26
CA THR A 103 -0.51 -7.43 0.38
C THR A 103 -1.13 -6.31 -0.45
N THR A 104 -1.62 -6.63 -1.64
CA THR A 104 -1.99 -5.59 -2.59
C THR A 104 -3.15 -5.96 -3.50
N VAL A 105 -3.81 -4.93 -4.02
CA VAL A 105 -4.82 -4.98 -5.06
C VAL A 105 -4.58 -3.85 -6.07
N PHE A 106 -4.97 -4.09 -7.32
CA PHE A 106 -5.07 -3.05 -8.34
C PHE A 106 -6.53 -2.71 -8.56
N LEU A 107 -6.85 -1.42 -8.56
CA LEU A 107 -8.19 -0.91 -8.86
C LEU A 107 -8.13 -0.08 -10.13
N GLY A 108 -9.09 -0.29 -11.03
CA GLY A 108 -9.30 0.57 -12.18
C GLY A 108 -10.00 1.89 -11.80
N ASP A 109 -10.20 2.74 -12.80
CA ASP A 109 -11.01 3.98 -12.67
C ASP A 109 -12.52 3.72 -12.80
N GLU A 110 -12.91 2.46 -12.97
CA GLU A 110 -14.31 2.09 -13.08
C GLU A 110 -15.03 2.42 -11.77
N ALA A 111 -16.24 2.96 -11.89
CA ALA A 111 -17.14 3.08 -10.75
C ALA A 111 -17.37 1.69 -10.15
N PRO A 112 -17.56 1.58 -8.82
CA PRO A 112 -17.92 0.31 -8.22
C PRO A 112 -19.15 -0.26 -8.94
N GLU A 113 -19.10 -1.53 -9.32
CA GLU A 113 -20.16 -2.21 -10.06
C GLU A 113 -21.51 -2.17 -9.32
N TYR A 114 -21.45 -2.17 -7.98
CA TYR A 114 -22.61 -2.09 -7.11
C TYR A 114 -22.44 -0.97 -6.09
N ASP A 115 -23.48 -0.12 -5.95
CA ASP A 115 -23.58 0.80 -4.83
C ASP A 115 -24.28 0.09 -3.66
N LEU A 116 -23.52 -0.66 -2.86
CA LEU A 116 -24.07 -1.46 -1.76
C LEU A 116 -24.76 -0.65 -0.65
N LEU A 117 -24.72 0.70 -0.71
CA LEU A 117 -25.48 1.57 0.19
C LEU A 117 -26.89 1.86 -0.33
N ARG A 118 -27.12 1.69 -1.64
CA ARG A 118 -28.39 1.97 -2.33
C ARG A 118 -29.01 0.75 -2.98
N GLU A 119 -28.18 -0.24 -3.28
CA GLU A 119 -28.51 -1.46 -3.98
C GLU A 119 -28.20 -2.63 -3.04
N VAL A 120 -29.21 -3.42 -2.70
CA VAL A 120 -28.99 -4.71 -2.05
C VAL A 120 -28.85 -5.73 -3.18
N PRO A 121 -27.65 -6.27 -3.44
CA PRO A 121 -27.50 -7.26 -4.51
C PRO A 121 -28.33 -8.49 -4.17
N GLU A 122 -29.16 -8.95 -5.11
CA GLU A 122 -29.76 -10.27 -5.00
C GLU A 122 -28.62 -11.29 -5.10
N LEU A 123 -28.31 -11.93 -3.97
CA LEU A 123 -27.34 -13.02 -3.95
C LEU A 123 -27.93 -14.20 -4.76
N PRO A 124 -27.15 -14.80 -5.68
CA PRO A 124 -27.61 -15.95 -6.46
C PRO A 124 -27.89 -17.19 -5.60
#